data_AF-A0AAP8KH68-F1
#
_entry.id   AF-A0AAP8KH68-F1
#
_cell.length_a   1.000
_cell.length_b   1.000
_cell.length_c   1.000
_cell.angle_alpha   90.00
_cell.angle_beta   90.00
_cell.angle_gamma   90.00
#
_symmetry.space_group_name_H-M   'P 1'
#
loop_
_entity.id
_entity.type
_entity.pdbx_description
1 polymer ?
#
loop_
_entity_poly.entity_id
_entity_poly.type
_entity_poly.pdbx_seq_one_letter_code
_entity_poly.pdbx_strand_id
1 'polypeptide(L)'
;MIAPQSITCESRLQQDSWQGTLWLAPDFAILHGAAGATASHAHYAHQLMLSTGAPFTAELDGIVHTARHLLVDSLRPHAILAAPAPMLTIYAEPQRLGGPALLAAAGSAGMPSLDSLAAALQAQPREHLPDPRLRRALEKVDTLLSGKVSAAAVAEAAHLSLSQLERLFSAQLGLPVRRLVLWRRLRLAIRFIVLGSTLTEAAHGAGFADAAHFSRTMRSLFGVRADRSLRQLNVKLLD
;
A
#
# COMPACT_ATOMS: atom_id res chain seq x y z
N MET A 1 -45.34 1.01 0.76
CA MET A 1 -44.26 2.01 0.94
C MET A 1 -43.56 1.69 2.24
N ILE A 2 -42.36 1.12 2.19
CA ILE A 2 -41.54 0.82 3.37
C ILE A 2 -40.67 2.05 3.61
N ALA A 3 -40.78 2.65 4.80
CA ALA A 3 -39.98 3.80 5.19
C ALA A 3 -38.47 3.45 5.21
N PRO A 4 -37.57 4.37 4.86
CA PRO A 4 -36.14 4.12 4.95
C PRO A 4 -35.75 3.98 6.42
N GLN A 5 -35.17 2.83 6.76
CA GLN A 5 -34.63 2.56 8.10
C GLN A 5 -33.46 3.51 8.36
N SER A 6 -33.55 4.26 9.45
CA SER A 6 -32.53 5.17 9.95
C SER A 6 -31.32 4.38 10.46
N ILE A 7 -30.26 4.35 9.64
CA ILE A 7 -28.94 3.80 9.98
C ILE A 7 -28.34 4.67 11.10
N THR A 8 -28.20 4.11 12.31
CA THR A 8 -27.60 4.76 13.50
C THR A 8 -26.12 5.07 13.29
N CYS A 9 -25.58 6.05 14.02
CA CYS A 9 -24.15 6.44 13.96
C CYS A 9 -23.21 5.23 14.20
N GLU A 10 -23.56 4.32 15.12
CA GLU A 10 -22.78 3.11 15.42
C GLU A 10 -22.74 2.08 14.27
N SER A 11 -23.81 1.95 13.49
CA SER A 11 -23.83 1.05 12.32
C SER A 11 -23.03 1.61 11.13
N ARG A 12 -22.92 2.93 11.02
CA ARG A 12 -21.99 3.60 10.09
C ARG A 12 -20.53 3.45 10.56
N LEU A 13 -20.30 3.46 11.87
CA LEU A 13 -18.96 3.31 12.48
C LEU A 13 -18.39 1.88 12.37
N GLN A 14 -19.22 0.85 12.21
CA GLN A 14 -18.78 -0.53 11.93
C GLN A 14 -18.38 -0.76 10.46
N GLN A 15 -18.84 0.09 9.53
CA GLN A 15 -18.54 -0.03 8.09
C GLN A 15 -17.19 0.56 7.68
N ASP A 16 -16.51 1.28 8.58
CA ASP A 16 -15.30 2.07 8.29
C ASP A 16 -13.98 1.45 8.79
N SER A 17 -14.02 0.22 9.33
CA SER A 17 -12.84 -0.43 9.90
C SER A 17 -12.46 -1.68 9.11
N TRP A 18 -11.21 -1.73 8.62
CA TRP A 18 -10.67 -2.93 8.01
C TRP A 18 -10.50 -4.03 9.04
N GLN A 19 -11.15 -5.17 8.82
CA GLN A 19 -11.00 -6.39 9.60
C GLN A 19 -10.51 -7.50 8.70
N GLY A 20 -9.52 -8.27 9.12
CA GLY A 20 -8.96 -9.28 8.22
C GLY A 20 -7.56 -9.75 8.57
N THR A 21 -6.85 -10.20 7.53
CA THR A 21 -5.49 -10.70 7.60
C THR A 21 -4.60 -9.90 6.66
N LEU A 22 -3.46 -9.42 7.14
CA LEU A 22 -2.44 -8.73 6.35
C LEU A 22 -1.19 -9.63 6.27
N TRP A 23 -0.72 -9.94 5.07
CA TRP A 23 0.57 -10.59 4.87
C TRP A 23 1.52 -9.60 4.25
N LEU A 24 2.69 -9.40 4.86
CA LEU A 24 3.65 -8.39 4.43
C LEU A 24 4.95 -9.07 3.99
N ALA A 25 5.30 -8.89 2.72
CA ALA A 25 6.55 -9.30 2.11
C ALA A 25 7.47 -8.08 1.86
N PRO A 26 8.75 -8.27 1.48
CA PRO A 26 9.66 -7.17 1.18
C PRO A 26 9.23 -6.23 0.06
N ASP A 27 8.47 -6.71 -0.93
CA ASP A 27 8.03 -5.90 -2.09
C ASP A 27 6.54 -5.99 -2.44
N PHE A 28 5.75 -6.74 -1.66
CA PHE A 28 4.30 -6.74 -1.76
C PHE A 28 3.63 -6.93 -0.40
N ALA A 29 2.32 -6.71 -0.34
CA ALA A 29 1.47 -7.08 0.77
C ALA A 29 0.14 -7.63 0.25
N ILE A 30 -0.46 -8.57 0.98
CA ILE A 30 -1.78 -9.14 0.71
C ILE A 30 -2.67 -8.80 1.90
N LEU A 31 -3.79 -8.15 1.65
CA LEU A 31 -4.82 -7.88 2.65
C LEU A 31 -6.07 -8.69 2.28
N HIS A 32 -6.61 -9.45 3.21
CA HIS A 32 -7.86 -10.18 3.01
C HIS A 32 -8.84 -9.93 4.14
N GLY A 33 -10.04 -9.46 3.81
CA GLY A 33 -11.10 -9.25 4.78
C GLY A 33 -12.09 -8.18 4.35
N ALA A 34 -12.85 -7.65 5.29
CA ALA A 34 -13.82 -6.61 5.02
C ALA A 34 -13.10 -5.29 4.73
N ALA A 35 -13.26 -4.77 3.51
CA ALA A 35 -12.80 -3.44 3.14
C ALA A 35 -13.91 -2.43 3.48
N GLY A 36 -13.56 -1.39 4.24
CA GLY A 36 -14.43 -0.24 4.47
C GLY A 36 -14.34 0.75 3.31
N ALA A 37 -15.30 1.67 3.25
CA ALA A 37 -15.23 2.79 2.32
C ALA A 37 -13.99 3.66 2.62
N THR A 38 -13.38 4.21 1.58
CA THR A 38 -12.19 5.07 1.72
C THR A 38 -12.44 6.43 1.08
N ALA A 39 -11.81 7.47 1.62
CA ALA A 39 -11.69 8.73 0.87
C ALA A 39 -10.80 8.53 -0.38
N SER A 40 -10.96 9.39 -1.38
CA SER A 40 -10.08 9.39 -2.57
C SER A 40 -8.62 9.63 -2.16
N HIS A 41 -7.72 8.78 -2.65
CA HIS A 41 -6.31 8.79 -2.33
C HIS A 41 -5.46 8.20 -3.47
N ALA A 42 -4.15 8.38 -3.38
CA ALA A 42 -3.19 7.77 -4.29
C ALA A 42 -1.95 7.38 -3.51
N HIS A 43 -1.40 6.20 -3.80
CA HIS A 43 -0.18 5.69 -3.17
C HIS A 43 0.76 5.11 -4.20
N TYR A 44 1.98 4.81 -3.77
CA TYR A 44 3.04 4.37 -4.68
C TYR A 44 2.85 2.92 -5.14
N ALA A 45 2.17 2.07 -4.39
CA ALA A 45 1.99 0.68 -4.80
C ALA A 45 1.02 0.57 -5.99
N HIS A 46 1.25 -0.40 -6.87
CA HIS A 46 0.11 -0.96 -7.61
C HIS A 46 -0.84 -1.61 -6.61
N GLN A 47 -2.14 -1.46 -6.84
CA GLN A 47 -3.17 -2.12 -6.05
C GLN A 47 -4.05 -2.98 -6.94
N LEU A 48 -4.11 -4.28 -6.68
CA LEU A 48 -5.06 -5.19 -7.31
C LEU A 48 -6.11 -5.60 -6.27
N MET A 49 -7.35 -5.17 -6.51
CA MET A 49 -8.51 -5.51 -5.69
C MET A 49 -9.28 -6.65 -6.32
N LEU A 50 -9.63 -7.66 -5.53
CA LEU A 50 -10.35 -8.86 -5.95
C LEU A 50 -11.49 -9.14 -4.96
N SER A 51 -12.67 -9.49 -5.47
CA SER A 51 -13.79 -10.00 -4.67
C SER A 51 -14.25 -11.35 -5.21
N THR A 52 -14.34 -12.34 -4.32
CA THR A 52 -14.84 -13.69 -4.61
C THR A 52 -16.36 -13.80 -4.42
N GLY A 53 -16.98 -12.81 -3.77
CA GLY A 53 -18.41 -12.75 -3.51
C GLY A 53 -19.14 -11.73 -4.40
N ALA A 54 -19.87 -10.82 -3.77
CA ALA A 54 -20.52 -9.70 -4.45
C ALA A 54 -19.48 -8.72 -5.02
N PRO A 55 -19.72 -8.11 -6.20
CA PRO A 55 -18.82 -7.10 -6.74
C PRO A 55 -18.74 -5.90 -5.78
N PHE A 56 -17.58 -5.23 -5.79
CA PHE A 56 -17.37 -3.97 -5.08
C PHE A 56 -17.53 -2.79 -6.06
N THR A 57 -17.73 -1.61 -5.50
CA THR A 57 -17.77 -0.34 -6.23
C THR A 57 -16.58 0.52 -5.80
N ALA A 58 -15.81 0.99 -6.77
CA ALA A 58 -14.66 1.85 -6.55
C ALA A 58 -14.64 3.00 -7.56
N GLU A 59 -14.12 4.15 -7.15
CA GLU A 59 -13.78 5.25 -8.04
C GLU A 59 -12.32 5.10 -8.48
N LEU A 60 -12.03 5.36 -9.75
CA LEU A 60 -10.68 5.40 -10.32
C LEU A 60 -10.62 6.56 -11.30
N ASP A 61 -9.74 7.53 -11.05
CA ASP A 61 -9.64 8.80 -11.79
C ASP A 61 -11.00 9.52 -11.96
N GLY A 62 -11.83 9.52 -10.92
CA GLY A 62 -13.15 10.15 -10.93
C GLY A 62 -14.25 9.34 -11.64
N ILE A 63 -13.92 8.17 -12.18
CA ILE A 63 -14.87 7.27 -12.85
C ILE A 63 -15.27 6.16 -11.88
N VAL A 64 -16.58 5.93 -11.73
CA VAL A 64 -17.11 4.86 -10.87
C VAL A 64 -17.15 3.54 -11.63
N HIS A 65 -16.54 2.52 -11.03
CA HIS A 65 -16.50 1.15 -11.52
C HIS A 65 -17.19 0.22 -10.53
N THR A 66 -18.00 -0.72 -11.03
CA THR A 66 -18.46 -1.89 -10.26
C THR A 66 -17.84 -3.13 -10.85
N ALA A 67 -17.01 -3.83 -10.07
CA ALA A 67 -16.18 -4.92 -10.57
C ALA A 67 -15.91 -5.99 -9.51
N ARG A 68 -15.46 -7.16 -9.97
CA ARG A 68 -14.87 -8.20 -9.11
C ARG A 68 -13.36 -8.19 -9.09
N HIS A 69 -12.75 -7.55 -10.08
CA HIS A 69 -11.32 -7.29 -10.13
C HIS A 69 -11.08 -5.85 -10.61
N LEU A 70 -10.16 -5.13 -9.97
CA LEU A 70 -9.75 -3.81 -10.42
C LEU A 70 -8.26 -3.63 -10.13
N LEU A 71 -7.49 -3.41 -11.18
CA LEU A 71 -6.10 -2.97 -11.07
C LEU A 71 -6.08 -1.45 -11.03
N VAL A 72 -5.43 -0.92 -10.01
CA VAL A 72 -5.11 0.49 -9.84
C VAL A 72 -3.60 0.61 -9.98
N ASP A 73 -3.17 1.29 -11.04
CA ASP A 73 -1.76 1.54 -11.24
C ASP A 73 -1.20 2.51 -10.19
N SER A 74 0.13 2.43 -9.99
CA SER A 74 0.86 3.31 -9.09
C SER A 74 0.47 4.78 -9.28
N LEU A 75 0.25 5.48 -8.17
CA LEU A 75 -0.05 6.91 -8.11
C LEU A 75 -1.39 7.35 -8.76
N ARG A 76 -2.25 6.41 -9.16
CA ARG A 76 -3.60 6.73 -9.64
C ARG A 76 -4.55 7.06 -8.50
N PRO A 77 -5.24 8.21 -8.53
CA PRO A 77 -6.32 8.52 -7.60
C PRO A 77 -7.45 7.48 -7.64
N HIS A 78 -7.83 6.97 -6.47
CA HIS A 78 -8.90 5.98 -6.34
C HIS A 78 -9.56 6.02 -4.95
N ALA A 79 -10.75 5.44 -4.87
CA ALA A 79 -11.50 5.26 -3.62
C ALA A 79 -12.32 3.97 -3.67
N ILE A 80 -12.42 3.27 -2.54
CA ILE A 80 -13.42 2.21 -2.36
C ILE A 80 -14.71 2.88 -1.90
N LEU A 81 -15.77 2.79 -2.70
CA LEU A 81 -17.07 3.40 -2.38
C LEU A 81 -17.97 2.42 -1.63
N ALA A 82 -17.95 1.14 -2.02
CA ALA A 82 -18.68 0.08 -1.35
C ALA A 82 -18.02 -1.28 -1.58
N ALA A 83 -17.86 -2.08 -0.53
CA ALA A 83 -17.37 -3.45 -0.61
C ALA A 83 -18.28 -4.36 0.24
N PRO A 84 -19.40 -4.85 -0.32
CA PRO A 84 -20.41 -5.59 0.44
C PRO A 84 -19.98 -7.02 0.83
N ALA A 85 -18.87 -7.52 0.26
CA ALA A 85 -18.28 -8.80 0.58
C ALA A 85 -16.79 -8.63 0.92
N PRO A 86 -16.17 -9.58 1.66
CA PRO A 86 -14.74 -9.58 1.87
C PRO A 86 -13.95 -9.52 0.56
N MET A 87 -12.85 -8.78 0.60
CA MET A 87 -11.97 -8.54 -0.53
C MET A 87 -10.57 -9.07 -0.25
N LEU A 88 -9.91 -9.49 -1.33
CA LEU A 88 -8.48 -9.76 -1.38
C LEU A 88 -7.83 -8.60 -2.13
N THR A 89 -6.92 -7.91 -1.47
CA THR A 89 -6.23 -6.73 -2.03
C THR A 89 -4.73 -6.96 -1.99
N ILE A 90 -4.08 -6.81 -3.13
CA ILE A 90 -2.63 -6.93 -3.26
C ILE A 90 -2.06 -5.53 -3.46
N TYR A 91 -1.06 -5.18 -2.68
CA TYR A 91 -0.24 -3.98 -2.87
C TYR A 91 1.15 -4.42 -3.29
N ALA A 92 1.72 -3.85 -4.35
CA ALA A 92 3.07 -4.22 -4.79
C ALA A 92 3.90 -3.03 -5.24
N GLU A 93 5.21 -3.10 -5.02
CA GLU A 93 6.13 -2.06 -5.49
C GLU A 93 6.28 -2.11 -7.01
N PRO A 94 5.96 -1.03 -7.74
CA PRO A 94 5.98 -1.00 -9.20
C PRO A 94 7.32 -1.41 -9.81
N GLN A 95 8.40 -1.06 -9.13
CA GLN A 95 9.78 -1.36 -9.53
C GLN A 95 10.18 -2.84 -9.40
N ARG A 96 9.34 -3.66 -8.78
CA ARG A 96 9.62 -5.06 -8.46
C ARG A 96 8.57 -5.97 -9.09
N LEU A 97 7.31 -5.56 -9.04
CA LEU A 97 6.15 -6.30 -9.53
C LEU A 97 5.19 -5.34 -10.23
N GLY A 98 5.22 -5.31 -11.56
CA GLY A 98 4.28 -4.56 -12.37
C GLY A 98 2.87 -5.16 -12.39
N GLY A 99 1.89 -4.37 -12.85
CA GLY A 99 0.48 -4.76 -12.97
C GLY A 99 0.24 -6.11 -13.67
N PRO A 100 0.88 -6.43 -14.81
CA PRO A 100 0.72 -7.72 -15.47
C PRO A 100 1.11 -8.92 -14.60
N ALA A 101 2.17 -8.78 -13.79
CA ALA A 101 2.61 -9.85 -12.87
C ALA A 101 1.58 -10.09 -11.76
N LEU A 102 0.93 -9.02 -11.26
CA LEU A 102 -0.15 -9.14 -10.27
C LEU A 102 -1.37 -9.86 -10.85
N LEU A 103 -1.76 -9.49 -12.07
CA LEU A 103 -2.88 -10.13 -12.77
C LEU A 103 -2.58 -11.61 -13.06
N ALA A 104 -1.36 -11.94 -13.47
CA ALA A 104 -0.93 -13.32 -13.70
C ALA A 104 -0.93 -14.16 -12.40
N ALA A 105 -0.42 -13.60 -11.30
CA ALA A 105 -0.44 -14.26 -10.00
C ALA A 105 -1.87 -14.48 -9.48
N ALA A 106 -2.76 -13.49 -9.68
CA ALA A 106 -4.17 -13.61 -9.30
C ALA A 106 -4.95 -14.59 -10.19
N GLY A 107 -4.66 -14.65 -11.50
CA GLY A 107 -5.36 -15.55 -12.43
C GLY A 107 -4.92 -17.01 -12.35
N SER A 108 -3.68 -17.27 -11.93
CA SER A 108 -3.16 -18.64 -11.71
C SER A 108 -3.69 -19.26 -10.41
N ALA A 109 -4.10 -18.44 -9.44
CA ALA A 109 -4.76 -18.89 -8.23
C ALA A 109 -6.28 -18.85 -8.44
N GLY A 110 -6.96 -20.00 -8.60
CA GLY A 110 -8.41 -20.08 -8.86
C GLY A 110 -9.31 -19.32 -7.86
N MET A 111 -9.88 -20.00 -6.86
CA MET A 111 -10.32 -19.32 -5.61
C MET A 111 -9.07 -19.26 -4.73
N PRO A 112 -8.31 -18.16 -4.71
CA PRO A 112 -7.00 -18.14 -4.08
C PRO A 112 -7.16 -18.33 -2.57
N SER A 113 -6.45 -19.31 -2.00
CA SER A 113 -6.09 -19.18 -0.59
C SER A 113 -5.00 -18.11 -0.47
N LEU A 114 -4.81 -17.56 0.73
CA LEU A 114 -3.71 -16.60 0.94
C LEU A 114 -2.34 -17.23 0.65
N ASP A 115 -2.16 -18.50 1.01
CA ASP A 115 -0.93 -19.24 0.74
C ASP A 115 -0.66 -19.41 -0.77
N SER A 116 -1.67 -19.80 -1.56
CA SER A 116 -1.47 -20.01 -3.00
C SER A 116 -1.20 -18.70 -3.72
N LEU A 117 -1.88 -17.62 -3.35
CA LEU A 117 -1.60 -16.30 -3.91
C LEU A 117 -0.22 -15.78 -3.51
N ALA A 118 0.18 -15.93 -2.25
CA ALA A 118 1.51 -15.53 -1.79
C ALA A 118 2.61 -16.27 -2.55
N ALA A 119 2.47 -17.59 -2.71
CA ALA A 119 3.39 -18.41 -3.49
C ALA A 119 3.42 -17.96 -4.97
N ALA A 120 2.26 -17.69 -5.59
CA ALA A 120 2.19 -17.21 -6.97
C ALA A 120 2.88 -15.84 -7.15
N LEU A 121 2.72 -14.91 -6.20
CA LEU A 121 3.40 -13.62 -6.19
C LEU A 121 4.92 -13.75 -5.94
N GLN A 122 5.35 -14.65 -5.08
CA GLN A 122 6.77 -14.95 -4.86
C GLN A 122 7.42 -15.57 -6.11
N ALA A 123 6.68 -16.39 -6.85
CA ALA A 123 7.15 -17.00 -8.09
C ALA A 123 7.23 -16.02 -9.27
N GLN A 124 6.58 -14.85 -9.21
CA GLN A 124 6.69 -13.85 -10.27
C GLN A 124 8.13 -13.31 -10.39
N PRO A 125 8.69 -13.24 -11.60
CA PRO A 125 10.01 -12.67 -11.80
C PRO A 125 10.00 -11.20 -11.34
N ARG A 126 11.02 -10.81 -10.57
CA ARG A 126 11.18 -9.42 -10.15
C ARG A 126 11.72 -8.59 -11.30
N GLU A 127 11.14 -7.42 -11.48
CA GLU A 127 11.65 -6.43 -12.42
C GLU A 127 13.07 -6.01 -12.00
N HIS A 128 13.95 -5.95 -12.99
CA HIS A 128 15.30 -5.45 -12.80
C HIS A 128 15.31 -3.96 -13.06
N LEU A 129 15.87 -3.18 -12.14
CA LEU A 129 16.06 -1.76 -12.34
C LEU A 129 17.23 -1.53 -13.30
N PRO A 130 16.98 -1.12 -14.55
CA PRO A 130 18.04 -1.03 -15.54
C PRO A 130 18.97 0.17 -15.26
N ASP A 131 18.47 1.24 -14.63
CA ASP A 131 19.28 2.41 -14.31
C ASP A 131 20.04 2.22 -13.00
N PRO A 132 21.38 2.04 -13.04
CA PRO A 132 22.17 1.84 -11.84
C PRO A 132 22.18 3.07 -10.92
N ARG A 133 21.89 4.28 -11.43
CA ARG A 133 21.80 5.49 -10.61
C ARG A 133 20.56 5.45 -9.73
N LEU A 134 19.42 5.02 -10.30
CA LEU A 134 18.19 4.85 -9.53
C LEU A 134 18.39 3.77 -8.47
N ARG A 135 18.96 2.62 -8.85
CA ARG A 135 19.26 1.54 -7.90
C ARG A 135 20.11 2.04 -6.71
N ARG A 136 21.23 2.72 -6.97
CA ARG A 136 22.07 3.30 -5.90
C ARG A 136 21.31 4.31 -5.03
N ALA A 137 20.47 5.15 -5.65
CA ALA A 137 19.67 6.12 -4.91
C ALA A 137 18.68 5.42 -3.95
N LEU A 138 18.02 4.35 -4.40
CA LEU A 138 17.07 3.58 -3.61
C LEU A 138 17.76 2.83 -2.48
N GLU A 139 18.86 2.15 -2.78
CA GLU A 139 19.72 1.52 -1.76
C GLU A 139 20.13 2.56 -0.70
N LYS A 140 20.54 3.76 -1.12
CA LYS A 140 20.90 4.83 -0.19
C LYS A 140 19.71 5.30 0.64
N VAL A 141 18.53 5.45 0.04
CA VAL A 141 17.29 5.77 0.77
C VAL A 141 17.05 4.72 1.85
N ASP A 142 17.09 3.44 1.49
CA ASP A 142 16.80 2.33 2.40
C ASP A 142 17.78 2.29 3.59
N THR A 143 19.08 2.53 3.36
CA THR A 143 20.08 2.63 4.44
C THR A 143 19.86 3.79 5.40
N LEU A 144 19.15 4.84 4.98
CA LEU A 144 18.92 6.06 5.77
C LEU A 144 17.53 6.12 6.42
N LEU A 145 16.65 5.13 6.19
CA LEU A 145 15.23 5.23 6.53
C LEU A 145 14.94 5.49 8.02
N SER A 146 15.73 4.88 8.91
CA SER A 146 15.60 5.02 10.36
C SER A 146 16.03 6.39 10.89
N GLY A 147 16.75 7.17 10.09
CA GLY A 147 17.27 8.49 10.44
C GLY A 147 16.86 9.58 9.45
N LYS A 148 17.63 10.67 9.40
CA LYS A 148 17.40 11.76 8.43
C LYS A 148 17.82 11.31 7.02
N VAL A 149 16.86 11.18 6.12
CA VAL A 149 17.15 10.97 4.70
C VAL A 149 17.51 12.31 4.05
N SER A 150 18.80 12.51 3.78
CA SER A 150 19.29 13.70 3.07
C SER A 150 19.20 13.50 1.56
N ALA A 151 18.46 14.38 0.86
CA ALA A 151 18.41 14.35 -0.60
C ALA A 151 19.81 14.53 -1.23
N ALA A 152 20.70 15.31 -0.59
CA ALA A 152 22.07 15.47 -1.05
C ALA A 152 22.86 14.17 -0.95
N ALA A 153 22.74 13.44 0.17
CA ALA A 153 23.43 12.15 0.33
C ALA A 153 22.91 11.09 -0.65
N VAL A 154 21.63 11.12 -1.00
CA VAL A 154 21.03 10.25 -2.02
C VAL A 154 21.54 10.61 -3.42
N ALA A 155 21.64 11.91 -3.73
CA ALA A 155 22.16 12.40 -5.00
C ALA A 155 23.64 12.03 -5.18
N GLU A 156 24.45 12.21 -4.13
CA GLU A 156 25.87 11.83 -4.09
C GLU A 156 26.05 10.32 -4.35
N ALA A 157 25.29 9.47 -3.68
CA ALA A 157 25.34 8.01 -3.90
C ALA A 157 24.95 7.61 -5.33
N ALA A 158 24.07 8.38 -5.96
CA ALA A 158 23.68 8.18 -7.35
C ALA A 158 24.68 8.77 -8.37
N HIS A 159 25.67 9.54 -7.92
CA HIS A 159 26.55 10.40 -8.73
C HIS A 159 25.77 11.44 -9.55
N LEU A 160 24.82 12.10 -8.89
CA LEU A 160 23.95 13.10 -9.49
C LEU A 160 23.97 14.39 -8.66
N SER A 161 23.66 15.51 -9.33
CA SER A 161 23.18 16.70 -8.64
C SER A 161 21.75 16.51 -8.12
N LEU A 162 21.31 17.38 -7.21
CA LEU A 162 19.95 17.34 -6.66
C LEU A 162 18.87 17.45 -7.76
N SER A 163 19.03 18.37 -8.72
CA SER A 163 18.07 18.55 -9.82
C SER A 163 18.02 17.33 -10.75
N GLN A 164 19.16 16.67 -10.99
CA GLN A 164 19.19 15.43 -11.75
C GLN A 164 18.52 14.28 -10.99
N LEU A 165 18.71 14.20 -9.67
CA LEU A 165 18.03 13.20 -8.83
C LEU A 165 16.51 13.39 -8.88
N GLU A 166 16.01 14.62 -8.72
CA GLU A 166 14.57 14.92 -8.78
C GLU A 166 13.98 14.56 -10.15
N ARG A 167 14.69 14.90 -11.23
CA ARG A 167 14.28 14.54 -12.59
C ARG A 167 14.30 13.03 -12.80
N LEU A 168 15.30 12.32 -12.28
CA LEU A 168 15.39 10.86 -12.35
C LEU A 168 14.20 10.20 -11.66
N PHE A 169 13.90 10.63 -10.44
CA PHE A 169 12.78 10.11 -9.65
C PHE A 169 11.43 10.42 -10.30
N SER A 170 11.24 11.64 -10.80
CA SER A 170 10.02 12.01 -11.53
C SER A 170 9.84 11.19 -12.80
N ALA A 171 10.92 10.98 -13.56
CA ALA A 171 10.88 10.27 -14.83
C ALA A 171 10.68 8.75 -14.67
N GLN A 172 11.28 8.13 -13.65
CA GLN A 172 11.26 6.67 -13.51
C GLN A 172 10.25 6.17 -12.48
N LEU A 173 9.92 6.97 -11.45
CA LEU A 173 9.00 6.57 -10.39
C LEU A 173 7.69 7.37 -10.38
N GLY A 174 7.63 8.51 -11.09
CA GLY A 174 6.49 9.41 -11.04
C GLY A 174 6.35 10.18 -9.72
N LEU A 175 7.33 10.10 -8.81
CA LEU A 175 7.23 10.73 -7.49
C LEU A 175 8.58 11.27 -6.97
N PRO A 176 8.58 12.36 -6.17
CA PRO A 176 9.80 12.91 -5.59
C PRO A 176 10.33 12.05 -4.45
N VAL A 177 11.65 12.12 -4.21
CA VAL A 177 12.37 11.35 -3.16
C VAL A 177 11.63 11.37 -1.81
N ARG A 178 11.15 12.54 -1.38
CA ARG A 178 10.43 12.71 -0.11
C ARG A 178 9.19 11.81 0.00
N ARG A 179 8.42 11.67 -1.08
CA ARG A 179 7.22 10.82 -1.08
C ARG A 179 7.61 9.34 -1.02
N LEU A 180 8.70 8.95 -1.68
CA LEU A 180 9.21 7.58 -1.57
C LEU A 180 9.64 7.25 -0.14
N VAL A 181 10.35 8.17 0.51
CA VAL A 181 10.78 8.01 1.91
C VAL A 181 9.56 7.81 2.82
N LEU A 182 8.51 8.61 2.68
CA LEU A 182 7.30 8.44 3.48
C LEU A 182 6.63 7.09 3.24
N TRP A 183 6.57 6.63 1.99
CA TRP A 183 6.07 5.29 1.65
C TRP A 183 6.89 4.17 2.31
N ARG A 184 8.22 4.22 2.17
CA ARG A 184 9.14 3.23 2.76
C ARG A 184 9.03 3.19 4.29
N ARG A 185 8.99 4.37 4.93
CA ARG A 185 8.79 4.48 6.39
C ARG A 185 7.45 3.94 6.83
N LEU A 186 6.38 4.18 6.07
CA LEU A 186 5.06 3.61 6.37
C LEU A 186 5.11 2.08 6.38
N ARG A 187 5.73 1.46 5.37
CA ARG A 187 5.90 0.00 5.34
C ARG A 187 6.74 -0.52 6.51
N LEU A 188 7.81 0.20 6.87
CA LEU A 188 8.66 -0.15 8.01
C LEU A 188 7.91 -0.04 9.35
N ALA A 189 7.14 1.03 9.55
CA ALA A 189 6.30 1.19 10.74
C ALA A 189 5.26 0.07 10.85
N ILE A 190 4.61 -0.31 9.74
CA ILE A 190 3.71 -1.47 9.71
C ILE A 190 4.48 -2.71 10.16
N ARG A 191 5.67 -2.99 9.61
CA ARG A 191 6.51 -4.12 10.04
C ARG A 191 6.79 -4.11 11.55
N PHE A 192 7.13 -2.95 12.14
CA PHE A 192 7.37 -2.88 13.59
C PHE A 192 6.12 -3.15 14.43
N ILE A 193 4.95 -2.67 13.99
CA ILE A 193 3.68 -2.96 14.66
C ILE A 193 3.41 -4.47 14.66
N VAL A 194 3.68 -5.14 13.53
CA VAL A 194 3.52 -6.60 13.39
C VAL A 194 4.45 -7.37 14.33
N LEU A 195 5.64 -6.84 14.56
CA LEU A 195 6.62 -7.40 15.50
C LEU A 195 6.33 -7.03 16.96
N GLY A 196 5.18 -6.42 17.25
CA GLY A 196 4.70 -6.15 18.61
C GLY A 196 5.05 -4.78 19.18
N SER A 197 5.65 -3.88 18.39
CA SER A 197 5.87 -2.49 18.82
C SER A 197 4.54 -1.75 18.97
N THR A 198 4.45 -0.85 19.95
CA THR A 198 3.33 0.08 20.03
C THR A 198 3.33 1.03 18.83
N LEU A 199 2.19 1.67 18.56
CA LEU A 199 2.06 2.64 17.46
C LEU A 199 3.11 3.75 17.54
N THR A 200 3.41 4.22 18.76
CA THR A 200 4.38 5.28 19.02
C THR A 200 5.81 4.80 18.77
N GLU A 201 6.18 3.64 19.30
CA GLU A 201 7.51 3.04 19.07
C GLU A 201 7.73 2.73 17.59
N ALA A 202 6.74 2.17 16.92
CA ALA A 202 6.81 1.87 15.49
C ALA A 202 6.95 3.14 14.64
N ALA A 203 6.20 4.19 14.96
CA ALA A 203 6.31 5.47 14.27
C ALA A 203 7.73 6.06 14.42
N HIS A 204 8.25 6.13 15.65
CA HIS A 204 9.60 6.65 15.91
C HIS A 204 10.69 5.76 15.30
N GLY A 205 10.62 4.44 15.48
CA GLY A 205 11.58 3.50 14.92
C GLY A 205 11.63 3.55 13.40
N ALA A 206 10.50 3.85 12.75
CA ALA A 206 10.44 4.05 11.29
C ALA A 206 10.79 5.48 10.84
N GLY A 207 11.19 6.37 11.75
CA GLY A 207 11.62 7.73 11.42
C GLY A 207 10.50 8.75 11.22
N PHE A 208 9.26 8.47 11.66
CA PHE A 208 8.23 9.51 11.80
C PHE A 208 8.51 10.41 13.00
N ALA A 209 8.00 11.63 12.94
CA ALA A 209 8.12 12.60 14.02
C ALA A 209 7.36 12.16 15.28
N ASP A 210 6.18 11.56 15.09
CA ASP A 210 5.30 11.05 16.14
C ASP A 210 4.24 10.11 15.52
N ALA A 211 3.42 9.47 16.38
CA ALA A 211 2.32 8.60 15.96
C ALA A 211 1.20 9.34 15.19
N ALA A 212 1.03 10.65 15.41
CA ALA A 212 0.02 11.44 14.72
C ALA A 212 0.44 11.72 13.27
N HIS A 213 1.73 11.97 13.02
CA HIS A 213 2.32 12.08 11.70
C HIS A 213 2.16 10.76 10.94
N PHE A 214 2.52 9.64 11.56
CA PHE A 214 2.28 8.31 11.00
C PHE A 214 0.81 8.12 10.59
N SER A 215 -0.12 8.43 11.51
CA SER A 215 -1.56 8.26 11.27
C SER A 215 -2.09 9.15 10.12
N ARG A 216 -1.61 10.39 10.02
CA ARG A 216 -1.92 11.30 8.90
C ARG A 216 -1.38 10.76 7.58
N THR A 217 -0.16 10.24 7.56
CA THR A 217 0.44 9.64 6.37
C THR A 217 -0.32 8.39 5.92
N MET A 218 -0.72 7.52 6.85
CA MET A 218 -1.53 6.34 6.54
C MET A 218 -2.89 6.73 5.95
N ARG A 219 -3.58 7.71 6.55
CA ARG A 219 -4.85 8.24 6.01
C ARG A 219 -4.69 8.85 4.62
N SER A 220 -3.61 9.59 4.39
CA SER A 220 -3.35 10.21 3.08
C SER A 220 -3.04 9.18 2.00
N LEU A 221 -2.40 8.06 2.34
CA LEU A 221 -1.95 7.06 1.38
C LEU A 221 -2.94 5.92 1.18
N PHE A 222 -3.77 5.57 2.17
CA PHE A 222 -4.70 4.44 2.08
C PHE A 222 -6.16 4.83 2.34
N GLY A 223 -6.44 6.11 2.59
CA GLY A 223 -7.79 6.59 2.89
C GLY A 223 -8.36 6.14 4.23
N VAL A 224 -7.58 5.41 5.05
CA VAL A 224 -8.01 4.81 6.33
C VAL A 224 -7.16 5.27 7.53
N ARG A 225 -7.73 5.21 8.75
CA ARG A 225 -7.04 5.65 9.98
C ARG A 225 -6.27 4.49 10.62
N ALA A 226 -5.02 4.75 11.02
CA ALA A 226 -4.08 3.69 11.43
C ALA A 226 -4.42 3.02 12.75
N ASP A 227 -4.95 3.78 13.70
CA ASP A 227 -5.36 3.33 15.03
C ASP A 227 -6.46 2.26 14.98
N ARG A 228 -7.37 2.34 14.01
CA ARG A 228 -8.48 1.39 13.85
C ARG A 228 -8.13 0.23 12.94
N SER A 229 -7.58 0.52 11.76
CA SER A 229 -7.38 -0.52 10.75
C SER A 229 -6.27 -1.51 11.11
N LEU A 230 -5.19 -1.10 11.78
CA LEU A 230 -4.08 -2.02 12.05
C LEU A 230 -4.30 -2.92 13.27
N ARG A 231 -5.09 -2.48 14.26
CA ARG A 231 -5.39 -3.27 15.47
C ARG A 231 -6.31 -4.47 15.22
N GLN A 232 -7.07 -4.44 14.13
CA GLN A 232 -8.07 -5.45 13.78
C GLN A 232 -7.57 -6.42 12.70
N LEU A 233 -6.27 -6.38 12.38
CA LEU A 233 -5.66 -7.26 11.39
C LEU A 233 -4.81 -8.32 12.07
N ASN A 234 -5.02 -9.58 11.66
CA ASN A 234 -4.08 -10.66 11.92
C ASN A 234 -2.92 -10.51 10.93
N VAL A 235 -1.70 -10.29 11.40
CA VAL A 235 -0.58 -10.00 10.50
C VAL A 235 0.43 -11.14 10.46
N LYS A 236 0.90 -11.49 9.26
CA LYS A 236 1.94 -12.49 8.99
C LYS A 236 3.06 -11.84 8.17
N LEU A 237 4.32 -12.04 8.56
CA LEU A 237 5.45 -11.66 7.73
C LEU A 237 5.79 -12.81 6.78
N LEU A 238 6.10 -12.45 5.53
CA LEU A 238 6.60 -13.36 4.51
C LEU A 238 8.05 -12.95 4.26
N ASP A 239 8.99 -13.51 5.02
CA ASP A 239 10.43 -13.31 4.80
C ASP A 239 10.95 -14.25 3.69
#